data_AF-A0A165ZUR1-F1
#
_entry.id   AF-A0A165ZUR1-F1
#
_cell.length_a   1.000
_cell.length_b   1.000
_cell.length_c   1.000
_cell.angle_alpha   90.00
_cell.angle_beta   90.00
_cell.angle_gamma   90.00
#
_symmetry.space_group_name_H-M   'P 1'
#
loop_
_entity.id
_entity.type
_entity.pdbx_description
1 polymer ?
#
loop_
_entity_poly.entity_id
_entity_poly.type
_entity_poly.pdbx_seq_one_letter_code
_entity_poly.pdbx_strand_id
1 'polypeptide(L)'
;MFFSRRTVSLVLAAATTLVKAQSEVGDGTFFETGLGACGVYNVDTDYIVAVSEALFDSYTETSPGNPNTNVLCNRPISISCALPPLSHICLPSLPLTFLLASQTAA
;
A
#
# COMPACT_ATOMS: atom_id res chain seq x y z
N MET A 1 50.42 -25.60 -30.49
CA MET A 1 50.06 -24.85 -29.27
C MET A 1 48.56 -24.55 -29.35
N PHE A 2 47.72 -25.33 -28.68
CA PHE A 2 46.26 -25.16 -28.66
C PHE A 2 45.81 -24.78 -27.25
N PHE A 3 45.54 -23.49 -27.04
CA PHE A 3 44.86 -22.99 -25.84
C PHE A 3 43.68 -22.14 -26.28
N SER A 4 42.49 -22.73 -26.32
CA SER A 4 41.25 -21.95 -26.31
C SER A 4 40.23 -22.68 -25.44
N ARG A 5 40.46 -22.58 -24.13
CA ARG A 5 39.50 -22.93 -23.09
C ARG A 5 39.18 -21.63 -22.36
N ARG A 6 38.03 -21.02 -22.67
CA ARG A 6 37.26 -20.12 -21.79
C ARG A 6 36.07 -19.54 -22.57
N THR A 7 35.11 -20.40 -22.90
CA THR A 7 33.74 -19.93 -23.13
C THR A 7 33.17 -19.53 -21.77
N VAL A 8 33.23 -18.24 -21.48
CA VAL A 8 32.59 -17.64 -20.30
C VAL A 8 31.09 -17.76 -20.53
N SER A 9 30.46 -18.75 -19.89
CA SER A 9 29.00 -18.83 -19.83
C SER A 9 28.50 -17.61 -19.04
N LEU A 10 27.98 -16.63 -19.78
CA LEU A 10 27.16 -15.55 -19.24
C LEU A 10 25.87 -16.19 -18.70
N VAL A 11 25.87 -16.50 -17.41
CA VAL A 11 24.64 -16.81 -16.68
C VAL A 11 23.84 -15.52 -16.60
N LEU A 12 22.83 -15.40 -17.46
CA LEU A 12 21.86 -14.32 -17.43
C LEU A 12 20.97 -14.52 -16.20
N ALA A 13 21.35 -13.92 -15.06
CA ALA A 13 20.50 -13.90 -13.88
C ALA A 13 19.27 -13.04 -14.19
N ALA A 14 18.16 -13.68 -14.53
CA ALA A 14 16.86 -13.01 -14.59
C ALA A 14 16.51 -12.57 -13.16
N ALA A 15 16.66 -11.28 -12.87
CA ALA A 15 16.21 -10.69 -11.62
C ALA A 15 14.68 -10.74 -11.61
N THR A 16 14.11 -11.75 -10.96
CA THR A 16 12.69 -11.80 -10.64
C THR A 16 12.44 -10.78 -9.53
N THR A 17 11.89 -9.62 -9.90
CA THR A 17 11.38 -8.64 -8.93
C THR A 17 10.18 -9.25 -8.21
N LEU A 18 10.43 -9.89 -7.07
CA LEU A 18 9.37 -10.37 -6.19
C LEU A 18 8.64 -9.13 -5.65
N VAL A 19 7.42 -8.90 -6.13
CA VAL A 19 6.51 -7.91 -5.55
C VAL A 19 6.16 -8.43 -4.17
N LYS A 20 6.89 -7.95 -3.16
CA LYS A 20 6.63 -8.31 -1.77
C LYS A 20 5.37 -7.56 -1.35
N ALA A 21 4.25 -8.26 -1.28
CA ALA A 21 3.13 -7.78 -0.48
C ALA A 21 3.63 -7.67 0.97
N GLN A 22 3.71 -6.46 1.49
CA GLN A 22 4.15 -6.19 2.84
C GLN A 22 2.92 -6.18 3.74
N SER A 23 2.90 -7.07 4.72
CA SER A 23 1.84 -7.12 5.74
C SER A 23 2.31 -6.32 6.93
N GLU A 24 1.51 -5.33 7.32
CA GLU A 24 1.74 -4.52 8.51
C GLU A 24 0.62 -4.76 9.51
N VAL A 25 0.93 -4.61 10.79
CA VAL A 25 -0.06 -4.67 11.88
C VAL A 25 -0.06 -3.32 12.57
N GLY A 26 -1.27 -2.81 12.83
CA GLY A 26 -1.45 -1.57 13.53
C GLY A 26 -2.89 -1.40 13.96
N ASP A 27 -3.19 -0.22 14.49
CA ASP A 27 -4.52 0.16 14.90
C ASP A 27 -5.28 0.81 13.74
N GLY A 28 -6.59 0.57 13.69
CA GLY A 28 -7.50 1.18 12.73
C GLY A 28 -8.64 1.92 13.44
N THR A 29 -9.03 3.06 12.87
CA THR A 29 -10.17 3.86 13.32
C THR A 29 -11.06 4.22 12.11
N PHE A 30 -12.20 4.87 12.37
CA PHE A 30 -13.09 5.39 11.33
C PHE A 30 -12.98 6.90 11.23
N PHE A 31 -13.21 7.45 10.04
CA PHE A 31 -13.20 8.87 9.75
C PHE A 31 -14.40 9.23 8.86
N GLU A 32 -14.78 10.51 8.85
CA GLU A 32 -15.83 11.03 7.97
C GLU A 32 -15.28 11.24 6.55
N THR A 33 -16.10 10.96 5.53
CA THR A 33 -15.65 11.06 4.13
C THR A 33 -15.61 12.50 3.61
N GLY A 34 -14.89 12.72 2.51
CA GLY A 34 -14.63 14.04 1.95
C GLY A 34 -13.50 14.05 0.92
N LEU A 35 -12.80 15.19 0.81
CA LEU A 35 -11.68 15.36 -0.12
C LEU A 35 -10.39 14.74 0.45
N GLY A 36 -9.92 13.66 -0.17
CA GLY A 36 -8.66 13.01 0.19
C GLY A 36 -7.41 13.73 -0.32
N ALA A 37 -6.24 13.43 0.26
CA ALA A 37 -4.93 13.93 -0.17
C ALA A 37 -4.47 13.38 -1.53
N CYS A 38 -5.16 12.36 -2.03
CA CYS A 38 -5.07 11.91 -3.42
C CYS A 38 -5.86 12.79 -4.42
N GLY A 39 -6.56 13.82 -3.94
CA GLY A 39 -7.33 14.75 -4.78
C GLY A 39 -8.66 14.19 -5.26
N VAL A 40 -9.16 13.14 -4.59
CA VAL A 40 -10.42 12.47 -4.90
C VAL A 40 -11.44 12.78 -3.80
N TYR A 41 -12.63 13.18 -4.21
CA TYR A 41 -13.76 13.35 -3.31
C TYR A 41 -14.50 12.02 -3.16
N ASN A 42 -14.63 11.53 -1.93
CA ASN A 42 -15.29 10.27 -1.61
C ASN A 42 -16.52 10.53 -0.75
N VAL A 43 -17.45 9.57 -0.77
CA VAL A 43 -18.68 9.58 0.04
C VAL A 43 -18.72 8.37 0.98
N ASP A 44 -19.60 8.39 1.99
CA ASP A 44 -19.65 7.37 3.06
C ASP A 44 -19.94 5.94 2.56
N THR A 45 -20.42 5.80 1.32
CA THR A 45 -20.66 4.50 0.69
C THR A 45 -19.43 3.93 -0.01
N ASP A 46 -18.35 4.70 -0.15
CA ASP A 46 -17.13 4.27 -0.81
C ASP A 46 -16.25 3.45 0.14
N TYR A 47 -15.72 2.33 -0.35
CA TYR A 47 -14.75 1.53 0.39
C TYR A 47 -13.37 2.15 0.30
N ILE A 48 -13.13 3.14 1.16
CA ILE A 48 -11.86 3.85 1.26
C ILE A 48 -11.16 3.63 2.58
N VAL A 49 -9.85 3.83 2.57
CA VAL A 49 -9.01 3.81 3.75
C VAL A 49 -7.96 4.91 3.68
N ALA A 50 -7.73 5.52 4.84
CA ALA A 50 -6.67 6.47 5.09
C ALA A 50 -5.48 5.76 5.74
N VAL A 51 -4.26 6.07 5.28
CA VAL A 51 -3.02 5.62 5.93
C VAL A 51 -2.42 6.75 6.75
N SER A 52 -1.57 6.40 7.72
CA SER A 52 -0.89 7.39 8.56
C SER A 52 -0.01 8.32 7.72
N GLU A 53 0.09 9.58 8.17
CA GLU A 53 0.90 10.62 7.51
C GLU A 53 2.35 10.18 7.34
N ALA A 54 2.97 9.61 8.39
CA ALA A 54 4.33 9.12 8.33
C ALA A 54 4.54 8.03 7.26
N LEU A 55 3.56 7.14 7.08
CA LEU A 55 3.62 6.14 6.01
C LEU A 55 3.35 6.78 4.66
N PHE A 56 2.47 7.77 4.55
CA PHE A 56 2.23 8.46 3.29
C PHE A 56 3.47 9.22 2.81
N ASP A 57 4.15 9.92 3.71
CA ASP A 57 5.33 10.75 3.45
C ASP A 57 6.60 9.92 3.19
N SER A 58 6.66 8.68 3.67
CA SER A 58 7.77 7.78 3.33
C SER A 58 7.78 7.38 1.85
N TYR A 59 6.71 7.63 1.09
CA TYR A 59 6.58 7.31 -0.33
C TYR A 59 6.57 8.57 -1.22
N THR A 60 7.52 9.48 -0.99
CA THR A 60 7.68 10.71 -1.78
C THR A 60 8.39 10.52 -3.13
N GLU A 61 8.84 9.30 -3.44
CA GLU A 61 9.69 8.94 -4.59
C GLU A 61 9.19 9.44 -5.96
N THR A 62 7.90 9.71 -6.11
CA THR A 62 7.29 10.14 -7.38
C THR A 62 6.65 11.55 -7.30
N SER A 63 6.74 12.22 -6.15
CA SER A 63 5.83 13.34 -5.85
C SER A 63 6.42 14.47 -4.99
N PRO A 64 7.49 15.17 -5.44
CA PRO A 64 8.01 16.32 -4.71
C PRO A 64 6.97 17.46 -4.68
N GLY A 65 6.38 17.66 -3.50
CA GLY A 65 5.51 18.81 -3.20
C GLY A 65 4.04 18.72 -3.61
N ASN A 66 3.61 17.65 -4.27
CA ASN A 66 2.19 17.42 -4.59
C ASN A 66 1.72 16.09 -3.99
N PRO A 67 0.85 16.06 -2.97
CA PRO A 67 0.37 14.80 -2.38
C PRO A 67 -0.53 14.00 -3.32
N ASN A 68 -1.18 14.66 -4.29
CA ASN A 68 -2.13 14.01 -5.20
C ASN A 68 -1.47 13.01 -6.17
N THR A 69 -0.14 13.11 -6.36
CA THR A 69 0.64 12.24 -7.24
C THR A 69 1.49 11.21 -6.49
N ASN A 70 1.18 10.97 -5.21
CA ASN A 70 1.83 9.92 -4.41
C ASN A 70 1.54 8.51 -4.99
N VAL A 71 2.55 7.64 -4.99
CA VAL A 71 2.45 6.26 -5.51
C VAL A 71 1.42 5.39 -4.77
N LEU A 72 1.07 5.75 -3.54
CA LEU A 72 0.07 5.07 -2.70
C LEU A 72 -1.37 5.41 -3.09
N CYS A 73 -1.60 6.44 -3.89
CA CYS A 73 -2.95 6.81 -4.32
C CYS A 73 -3.59 5.73 -5.19
N ASN A 74 -4.89 5.47 -4.94
CA ASN A 74 -5.70 4.48 -5.65
C ASN A 74 -5.13 3.04 -5.57
N ARG A 75 -4.35 2.73 -4.54
CA ARG A 75 -3.85 1.38 -4.30
C ARG A 75 -4.84 0.59 -3.46
N PRO A 76 -5.19 -0.64 -3.88
CA PRO A 76 -6.01 -1.51 -3.06
C PRO A 76 -5.18 -2.06 -1.90
N ILE A 77 -5.75 -2.10 -0.70
CA ILE A 77 -5.20 -2.84 0.43
C ILE A 77 -6.23 -3.82 0.98
N SER A 78 -5.73 -4.95 1.48
CA SER A 78 -6.54 -5.94 2.17
C SER A 78 -6.27 -5.80 3.66
N ILE A 79 -7.32 -5.52 4.42
CA ILE A 79 -7.24 -5.43 5.88
C ILE A 79 -7.86 -6.69 6.46
N SER A 80 -7.12 -7.35 7.34
CA SER A 80 -7.61 -8.45 8.17
C SER A 80 -7.32 -8.11 9.61
N CYS A 81 -8.33 -8.06 10.46
CA CYS A 81 -8.08 -7.88 11.88
C CYS A 81 -7.91 -9.23 12.58
N ALA A 82 -6.92 -9.28 13.46
CA ALA A 82 -6.66 -10.41 14.33
C ALA A 82 -6.94 -9.99 15.78
N LEU A 83 -8.20 -9.74 16.17
CA LEU A 83 -8.55 -9.43 17.57
C LEU A 83 -9.78 -10.21 18.07
N PRO A 84 -9.81 -10.57 19.37
CA PRO A 84 -10.89 -11.30 20.05
C PRO A 84 -12.22 -10.52 20.11
N PRO A 85 -13.36 -11.19 20.41
CA PRO A 85 -14.72 -10.83 19.93
C PRO A 85 -15.39 -9.59 20.53
N LEU A 86 -14.65 -8.62 21.10
CA LEU A 86 -15.23 -7.43 21.74
C LEU A 86 -14.83 -6.10 21.08
N SER A 87 -14.08 -6.11 19.98
CA SER A 87 -13.83 -4.89 19.21
C SER A 87 -14.80 -4.81 18.02
N HIS A 88 -15.86 -4.01 18.16
CA HIS A 88 -16.81 -3.69 17.09
C HIS A 88 -16.17 -3.04 15.85
N ILE A 89 -14.86 -2.74 15.92
CA ILE A 89 -14.08 -2.13 14.85
C ILE A 89 -13.80 -3.15 13.73
N CYS A 90 -13.85 -4.46 13.99
CA CYS A 90 -13.58 -5.43 12.94
C CYS A 90 -14.56 -6.60 12.93
N LEU A 91 -15.44 -6.58 11.92
CA LEU A 91 -16.25 -7.73 11.59
C LEU A 91 -15.37 -8.80 10.92
N PRO A 92 -15.32 -10.03 11.45
CA PRO A 92 -14.33 -11.04 11.05
C PRO A 92 -14.57 -11.71 9.69
N SER A 93 -15.39 -11.16 8.78
CA SER A 93 -15.96 -11.98 7.71
C SER A 93 -15.38 -11.84 6.30
N LEU A 94 -14.71 -10.76 5.87
CA LEU A 94 -14.06 -10.73 4.55
C LEU A 94 -12.91 -9.73 4.50
N PRO A 95 -11.83 -10.00 3.73
CA PRO A 95 -10.82 -9.00 3.41
C PRO A 95 -11.48 -7.95 2.52
N LEU A 96 -12.02 -6.90 3.13
CA LEU A 96 -12.50 -5.75 2.39
C LEU A 96 -11.29 -5.15 1.67
N THR A 97 -11.40 -5.09 0.34
CA THR A 97 -10.40 -4.45 -0.51
C THR A 97 -10.75 -2.96 -0.51
N PHE A 98 -9.97 -2.17 0.22
CA PHE A 98 -10.18 -0.72 0.31
C PHE A 98 -9.24 0.01 -0.64
N LEU A 99 -9.73 1.08 -1.26
CA LEU A 99 -8.89 2.00 -2.03
C LEU A 99 -8.24 3.01 -1.09
N LEU A 100 -6.92 3.19 -1.20
CA LEU A 100 -6.21 4.22 -0.45
C LEU A 100 -6.66 5.61 -0.90
N ALA A 101 -7.43 6.27 -0.06
CA ALA A 101 -7.68 7.70 -0.07
C ALA A 101 -6.92 8.25 1.13
N SER A 102 -5.64 8.57 0.97
CA SER A 102 -4.84 9.13 2.06
C SER A 102 -5.54 10.37 2.61
N GLN A 103 -6.08 10.29 3.81
CA GLN A 103 -6.39 11.46 4.63
C GLN A 103 -5.56 11.33 5.89
N THR A 104 -5.10 12.44 6.41
CA THR A 104 -4.60 12.53 7.77
C THR A 104 -5.76 12.10 8.69
N ALA A 105 -5.68 10.87 9.20
CA ALA A 105 -6.48 10.47 10.35
C ALA A 105 -6.04 11.37 11.50
N ALA A 106 -6.90 12.33 11.87
CA ALA A 106 -6.71 13.13 13.09
C ALA A 106 -6.92 12.28 14.33
#